data_AF-A0A494UWK8-F1
#
_entry.id   AF-A0A494UWK8-F1
#
_cell.length_a   1.000
_cell.length_b   1.000
_cell.length_c   1.000
_cell.angle_alpha   90.00
_cell.angle_beta   90.00
_cell.angle_gamma   90.00
#
_symmetry.space_group_name_H-M   'P 1'
#
loop_
_entity.id
_entity.type
_entity.pdbx_description
1 polymer ?
#
loop_
_entity_poly.entity_id
_entity_poly.type
_entity_poly.pdbx_seq_one_letter_code
_entity_poly.pdbx_strand_id
1 'polypeptide(L)' 'MTSSYRTKDGHTVGLGSTVWAINGQGPFTLTQPDFGPPGWVSMVSPDGEDVRLHAPEDVGIYYNRIRRVEI' A
#
# COMPACT_ATOMS: atom_id res chain seq x y z
N MET A 1 11.03 -4.75 16.04
CA MET A 1 9.55 -4.75 16.01
C MET A 1 9.16 -4.61 14.56
N THR A 2 8.43 -5.57 13.99
CA THR A 2 7.99 -5.50 12.60
C THR A 2 6.78 -4.58 12.55
N SER A 3 6.92 -3.39 11.95
CA SER A 3 5.78 -2.48 11.76
C SER A 3 4.73 -3.18 10.91
N SER A 4 3.50 -3.25 11.42
CA SER A 4 2.36 -3.82 10.71
C SER A 4 1.29 -2.76 10.55
N TYR A 5 0.67 -2.74 9.38
CA TYR A 5 -0.22 -1.69 8.91
C TYR A 5 -1.56 -2.31 8.52
N ARG A 6 -2.65 -1.66 8.91
CA ARG A 6 -3.99 -2.07 8.51
C ARG A 6 -4.32 -1.40 7.18
N THR A 7 -4.54 -2.20 6.15
CA THR A 7 -4.97 -1.74 4.83
C THR A 7 -6.46 -1.46 4.82
N LYS A 8 -6.92 -0.72 3.79
CA LYS A 8 -8.33 -0.36 3.59
C LYS A 8 -9.27 -1.55 3.48
N ASP A 9 -8.79 -2.61 2.84
CA ASP A 9 -9.51 -3.87 2.67
C ASP A 9 -9.48 -4.75 3.92
N GLY A 10 -8.97 -4.25 5.04
CA GLY A 10 -8.99 -4.95 6.32
C GLY A 10 -7.96 -6.08 6.40
N HIS A 11 -6.86 -5.95 5.69
CA HIS A 11 -5.71 -6.84 5.84
C HIS A 11 -4.60 -6.18 6.64
N THR A 12 -3.72 -7.01 7.18
CA THR A 12 -2.54 -6.55 7.90
C THR A 12 -1.31 -6.83 7.03
N VAL A 13 -0.57 -5.78 6.68
CA VAL A 13 0.64 -5.85 5.85
C VAL A 13 1.84 -5.34 6.62
N GLY A 14 3.03 -5.84 6.28
CA GLY A 14 4.29 -5.35 6.82
C GLY A 14 5.14 -4.66 5.76
N LEU A 15 6.24 -4.04 6.19
CA LEU A 15 7.29 -3.61 5.27
C LEU A 15 7.80 -4.81 4.44
N GLY A 16 8.06 -4.59 3.15
CA GLY A 16 8.40 -5.59 2.16
C GLY A 16 7.20 -6.30 1.52
N SER A 17 5.98 -6.06 2.00
CA SER A 17 4.78 -6.67 1.39
C SER A 17 4.47 -6.03 0.03
N THR A 18 3.96 -6.85 -0.90
CA THR A 18 3.41 -6.36 -2.16
C THR A 18 1.98 -5.87 -1.96
N VAL A 19 1.70 -4.64 -2.41
CA VAL A 19 0.41 -3.96 -2.26
C VAL A 19 0.01 -3.23 -3.54
N TRP A 20 -1.23 -2.79 -3.59
CA TRP A 20 -1.79 -1.98 -4.67
C TRP A 20 -2.40 -0.70 -4.09
N ALA A 21 -2.35 0.36 -4.89
CA ALA A 21 -3.07 1.58 -4.57
C ALA A 21 -4.57 1.36 -4.74
N ILE A 22 -5.40 2.13 -4.03
CA ILE A 22 -6.88 2.00 -4.09
C ILE A 22 -7.47 2.17 -5.49
N ASN A 23 -6.76 2.83 -6.41
CA ASN A 23 -7.15 3.01 -7.80
C ASN A 23 -6.74 1.82 -8.70
N GLY A 24 -6.17 0.76 -8.13
CA GLY A 24 -5.70 -0.42 -8.84
C GLY A 24 -4.31 -0.29 -9.45
N GLN A 25 -3.57 0.80 -9.22
CA GLN A 25 -2.18 0.92 -9.65
C GLN A 25 -1.27 0.03 -8.79
N GLY A 26 -0.22 -0.49 -9.41
CA GLY A 26 0.75 -1.40 -8.80
C GLY A 26 1.17 -2.52 -9.75
N PRO A 27 1.86 -3.56 -9.26
CA PRO A 27 2.18 -3.82 -7.85
C PRO A 27 3.23 -2.84 -7.29
N PHE A 28 3.17 -2.58 -5.99
CA PHE A 28 4.18 -1.79 -5.26
C PHE A 28 4.71 -2.58 -4.06
N THR A 29 5.93 -2.27 -3.63
CA THR A 29 6.52 -2.78 -2.39
C THR A 29 6.36 -1.74 -1.28
N LEU A 30 5.87 -2.16 -0.11
CA LEU A 30 5.83 -1.30 1.06
C LEU A 30 7.23 -1.12 1.65
N THR A 31 7.65 0.12 1.81
CA THR A 31 8.91 0.49 2.45
C THR A 31 8.68 1.52 3.53
N GLN A 32 9.67 1.65 4.42
CA GLN A 32 9.64 2.68 5.44
C GLN A 32 9.92 4.03 4.76
N PRO A 33 9.08 5.05 4.95
CA PRO A 33 9.34 6.37 4.39
C PRO A 33 10.50 7.04 5.11
N ASP A 34 11.39 7.69 4.35
CA ASP A 34 12.47 8.53 4.89
C ASP A 34 11.94 9.83 5.50
N PHE A 35 10.79 10.30 5.02
CA PHE A 35 10.10 11.50 5.48
C PHE A 35 8.59 11.33 5.39
N GLY A 36 7.85 11.86 6.37
CA GLY A 36 6.39 11.83 6.37
C GLY A 36 5.79 11.86 7.78
N PRO A 37 4.45 11.97 7.91
CA PRO A 37 3.80 11.88 9.20
C PRO A 37 4.00 10.50 9.84
N PRO A 38 4.06 10.41 11.18
CA PRO A 38 4.18 9.13 11.86
C PRO A 38 3.09 8.13 11.44
N GLY A 39 3.49 6.89 11.14
CA GLY A 39 2.57 5.82 10.76
C GLY A 39 2.28 5.71 9.26
N TRP A 40 2.78 6.63 8.44
CA TRP A 40 2.70 6.54 6.98
C TRP A 40 3.67 5.49 6.42
N VAL A 41 3.42 5.08 5.17
CA VAL A 41 4.19 4.10 4.43
C VAL A 41 4.57 4.62 3.05
N SER A 42 5.72 4.17 2.54
CA SER A 42 6.11 4.40 1.14
C SER A 42 5.73 3.18 0.30
N MET A 43 5.16 3.42 -0.87
CA MET A 43 4.89 2.42 -1.89
C MET A 43 5.88 2.65 -3.03
N VAL A 44 6.71 1.66 -3.31
CA VAL A 44 7.79 1.75 -4.31
C VAL A 44 7.50 0.80 -5.46
N SER A 45 7.54 1.28 -6.69
CA SER A 45 7.35 0.44 -7.88
C SER A 45 8.48 -0.58 -8.02
N PRO A 46 8.30 -1.68 -8.77
CA PRO A 46 9.32 -2.71 -8.91
C PRO A 46 10.62 -2.21 -9.57
N ASP A 47 10.52 -1.20 -10.42
CA ASP A 47 11.65 -0.50 -11.04
C ASP A 47 12.27 0.59 -10.14
N GLY A 48 11.63 0.94 -9.03
CA GLY A 48 12.07 1.98 -8.10
C GLY A 48 11.88 3.41 -8.60
N GLU A 49 11.26 3.62 -9.77
CA GLU A 49 11.08 4.96 -10.36
C GLU A 49 9.91 5.73 -9.76
N ASP A 50 8.89 5.04 -9.24
CA ASP A 50 7.70 5.62 -8.62
C ASP A 50 7.67 5.31 -7.13
N VAL A 51 7.85 6.36 -6.32
CA VAL A 51 7.79 6.30 -4.86
C VAL A 51 6.64 7.18 -4.39
N ARG A 52 5.68 6.58 -3.70
CA ARG A 52 4.48 7.29 -3.24
C ARG A 52 4.32 7.16 -1.74
N LEU A 53 4.12 8.30 -1.10
CA LEU A 53 3.88 8.39 0.32
C LEU A 53 2.37 8.29 0.59
N HIS A 54 1.94 7.28 1.35
CA HIS A 54 0.53 7.01 1.64
C HIS A 54 0.27 6.78 3.12
N ALA A 55 -0.92 7.17 3.57
CA ALA A 55 -1.44 6.66 4.83
C ALA A 55 -1.79 5.17 4.66
N PRO A 56 -1.65 4.33 5.70
CA PRO A 56 -1.99 2.89 5.62
C PRO A 56 -3.40 2.60 5.09
N GLU A 57 -4.36 3.47 5.41
CA GLU A 57 -5.76 3.40 4.98
C GLU A 57 -5.99 3.66 3.48
N ASP A 58 -4.98 4.15 2.76
CA ASP A 58 -5.00 4.35 1.30
C ASP A 58 -4.31 3.20 0.54
N VAL A 59 -3.89 2.16 1.25
CA VAL A 59 -3.25 0.97 0.71
C VAL A 59 -4.23 -0.21 0.74
N GLY A 60 -4.23 -1.04 -0.31
CA GLY A 60 -4.96 -2.31 -0.36
C GLY A 60 -4.03 -3.47 -0.73
N ILE A 61 -4.38 -4.69 -0.33
CA ILE A 61 -3.74 -5.91 -0.87
C ILE A 61 -4.45 -6.34 -2.16
N TYR A 62 -5.76 -6.11 -2.26
CA TYR A 62 -6.53 -6.54 -3.41
C TYR A 62 -6.74 -5.44 -4.45
N TYR A 63 -6.74 -5.88 -5.71
CA TYR A 63 -7.12 -5.09 -6.86
C TYR A 63 -8.57 -4.62 -6.74
N ASN A 64 -8.77 -3.36 -6.35
CA ASN A 64 -10.10 -2.74 -6.32
C ASN A 64 -10.55 -2.28 -7.72
N ARG A 65 -10.42 -3.13 -8.75
CA ARG A 65 -11.08 -2.90 -10.05
C ARG A 65 -12.56 -3.27 -9.99
N ILE A 66 -13.03 -3.80 -8.85
CA ILE A 66 -14.36 -4.34 -8.62
C ILE A 66 -15.05 -3.62 -7.46
N ARG A 67 -15.17 -2.30 -7.54
CA ARG A 67 -16.42 -1.62 -7.13
C ARG A 67 -17.28 -1.25 -8.35
N ARG A 68 -17.18 -2.10 -9.38
CA ARG A 68 -18.11 -2.16 -10.51
C ARG A 68 -18.55 -3.59 -10.84
N VAL A 69 -18.55 -4.51 -9.87
CA VAL A 69 -19.36 -5.75 -9.93
C VAL A 69 -19.81 -6.08 -8.50
N GLU A 70 -21.12 -6.01 -8.27
CA GLU A 70 -21.76 -6.73 -7.17
C GLU A 70 -21.55 -8.24 -7.39
N ILE A 71 -21.07 -8.96 -6.38
CA ILE A 71 -21.29 -10.40 -6.25
C ILE A 71 -21.74 -10.67 -4.82
#